data_AF-A0A2E5CCF4-F1
#
_entry.id   AF-A0A2E5CCF4-F1
#
_cell.length_a   1.000
_cell.length_b   1.000
_cell.length_c   1.000
_cell.angle_alpha   90.00
_cell.angle_beta   90.00
_cell.angle_gamma   90.00
#
_symmetry.space_group_name_H-M   'P 1'
#
loop_
_entity.id
_entity.type
_entity.pdbx_description
1 polymer ?
#
loop_
_entity_poly.entity_id
_entity_poly.type
_entity_poly.pdbx_seq_one_letter_code
_entity_poly.pdbx_strand_id
1 'polypeptide(L)'
;MKTILKLVVITLLIGCSSLSKEDCANQNWFKLGNSDAMSGETKPKAAEYRRDCSEHDIQIKSVEYLKGFENGLKKHCTYHNGLYRGESGDDPHSLCEEVNPEYKKGYLEGFRDFKRQESIAELREELIEDNGGKVCSTSSECMYEGSCSFGKCERSESECSIDSDCEYEGSCDSVSASTDYMDTVSVAVCKP
;
A
#
# COMPACT_ATOMS: atom_id res chain seq x y z
N MET A 1 -6.04 36.03 37.52
CA MET A 1 -6.68 36.13 36.20
C MET A 1 -5.71 35.59 35.15
N LYS A 2 -5.92 34.38 34.64
CA LYS A 2 -5.17 33.82 33.51
C LYS A 2 -6.20 33.27 32.52
N THR A 3 -6.58 34.10 31.56
CA THR A 3 -7.45 33.73 30.45
C THR A 3 -6.71 32.73 29.56
N ILE A 4 -7.07 31.45 29.65
CA ILE A 4 -6.59 30.40 28.75
C ILE A 4 -7.30 30.60 27.41
N LEU A 5 -6.53 31.12 26.45
CA LEU A 5 -6.92 31.31 25.06
C LEU A 5 -7.23 29.93 24.46
N LYS A 6 -8.51 29.65 24.21
CA LYS A 6 -8.96 28.43 23.54
C LYS A 6 -8.48 28.47 22.08
N LEU A 7 -7.55 27.58 21.74
CA LEU A 7 -7.11 27.33 20.37
C LEU A 7 -8.26 26.67 19.60
N VAL A 8 -8.99 27.45 18.80
CA VAL A 8 -9.99 26.94 17.86
C VAL A 8 -9.22 26.39 16.66
N VAL A 9 -9.10 25.06 16.61
CA VAL A 9 -8.62 24.35 15.42
C VAL A 9 -9.79 24.31 14.43
N ILE A 10 -9.74 25.18 13.42
CA ILE A 10 -10.68 25.18 12.30
C ILE A 10 -10.23 24.07 11.34
N THR A 11 -10.85 22.91 11.42
CA THR A 11 -10.77 21.86 10.40
C THR A 11 -11.59 22.29 9.18
N LEU A 12 -10.92 22.92 8.21
CA LEU A 12 -11.47 23.13 6.87
C LEU A 12 -11.46 21.79 6.12
N LEU A 13 -12.49 20.98 6.35
CA LEU A 13 -12.86 19.90 5.44
C LEU A 13 -13.52 20.53 4.21
N ILE A 14 -12.72 20.97 3.24
CA ILE A 14 -13.21 21.40 1.92
C ILE A 14 -13.50 20.14 1.11
N GLY A 15 -14.61 19.48 1.43
CA GLY A 15 -15.08 18.25 0.78
C GLY A 15 -16.37 18.47 0.02
N CYS A 16 -16.21 18.67 -1.30
CA CYS A 16 -17.12 18.51 -2.44
C CYS A 16 -16.86 19.67 -3.40
N SER A 17 -15.97 19.47 -4.38
CA SER A 17 -15.83 20.44 -5.47
C SER A 17 -17.03 20.30 -6.41
N SER A 18 -18.18 20.86 -6.00
CA SER A 18 -19.22 21.20 -6.95
C SER A 18 -18.66 22.24 -7.91
N LEU A 19 -18.86 22.07 -9.22
CA LEU A 19 -18.48 23.08 -10.20
C LEU A 19 -19.14 24.41 -9.84
N SER A 20 -18.38 25.50 -9.87
CA SER A 20 -18.98 26.83 -9.68
C SER A 20 -19.84 27.20 -10.89
N LYS A 21 -20.76 28.16 -10.70
CA LYS A 21 -21.52 28.74 -11.82
C LYS A 21 -20.61 29.24 -12.96
N GLU A 22 -19.45 29.80 -12.63
CA GLU A 22 -18.49 30.28 -13.61
C GLU A 22 -17.84 29.12 -14.37
N ASP A 23 -17.47 28.04 -13.68
CA ASP A 23 -16.94 26.83 -14.31
C ASP A 23 -18.00 26.27 -15.28
N CYS A 24 -19.23 26.07 -14.80
CA CYS A 24 -20.32 25.56 -15.63
C CYS A 24 -20.53 26.36 -16.92
N ALA A 25 -20.42 27.69 -16.86
CA ALA A 25 -20.64 28.58 -18.00
C ALA A 25 -19.47 28.58 -19.00
N ASN A 26 -18.22 28.49 -18.51
CA ASN A 26 -17.02 28.73 -19.30
C ASN A 26 -16.17 27.47 -19.53
N GLN A 27 -16.56 26.32 -18.99
CA GLN A 27 -15.79 25.08 -19.09
C GLN A 27 -15.63 24.61 -20.53
N ASN A 28 -14.41 24.21 -20.88
CA ASN A 28 -14.16 23.38 -22.04
C ASN A 28 -14.47 21.92 -21.68
N TRP A 29 -15.68 21.47 -22.02
CA TRP A 29 -16.19 20.15 -21.66
C TRP A 29 -15.36 19.01 -22.25
N PHE A 30 -14.89 19.13 -23.49
CA PHE A 30 -13.99 18.14 -24.10
C PHE A 30 -12.68 18.02 -23.33
N LYS A 31 -12.03 19.15 -22.98
CA LYS A 31 -10.78 19.13 -22.20
C LYS A 31 -10.99 18.56 -20.80
N LEU A 32 -12.11 18.87 -20.14
CA LEU A 32 -12.44 18.32 -18.83
C LEU A 32 -12.57 16.80 -18.90
N GLY A 33 -13.36 16.27 -19.83
CA GLY A 33 -13.49 14.82 -19.98
C GLY A 33 -12.16 14.14 -20.30
N ASN A 34 -11.34 14.76 -21.15
CA ASN A 34 -9.99 14.26 -21.45
C ASN A 34 -9.13 14.16 -20.19
N SER A 35 -9.13 15.21 -19.37
CA SER A 35 -8.39 15.27 -18.12
C SER A 35 -8.88 14.23 -17.12
N ASP A 36 -10.19 14.11 -16.92
CA ASP A 36 -10.80 13.14 -16.00
C ASP A 36 -10.39 11.71 -16.36
N ALA A 37 -10.48 11.34 -17.65
CA ALA A 37 -10.04 10.02 -18.08
C ALA A 37 -8.52 9.83 -17.94
N MET A 38 -7.73 10.88 -18.22
CA MET A 38 -6.27 10.83 -18.07
C MET A 38 -5.83 10.66 -16.60
N SER A 39 -6.61 11.17 -15.64
CA SER A 39 -6.37 10.95 -14.20
C SER A 39 -6.78 9.55 -13.72
N GLY A 40 -7.31 8.68 -14.60
CA GLY A 40 -7.68 7.31 -14.25
C GLY A 40 -9.08 7.17 -13.67
N GLU A 41 -9.97 8.12 -13.95
CA GLU A 41 -11.39 8.00 -13.60
C GLU A 41 -12.00 6.79 -14.30
N THR A 42 -12.59 5.88 -13.51
CA THR A 42 -13.14 4.63 -14.02
C THR A 42 -14.53 4.79 -14.64
N LYS A 43 -15.17 5.96 -14.45
CA LYS A 43 -16.50 6.27 -14.98
C LYS A 43 -16.58 7.74 -15.42
N PRO A 44 -17.22 8.04 -16.55
CA PRO A 44 -17.48 9.42 -16.95
C PRO A 44 -18.40 10.14 -15.96
N LYS A 45 -18.06 11.37 -15.56
CA LYS A 45 -18.79 12.18 -14.58
C LYS A 45 -19.86 13.11 -15.18
N ALA A 46 -20.24 12.88 -16.44
CA ALA A 46 -21.16 13.75 -17.18
C ALA A 46 -22.51 13.96 -16.47
N ALA A 47 -23.03 12.94 -15.79
CA ALA A 47 -24.29 13.02 -15.05
C ALA A 47 -24.15 13.87 -13.78
N GLU A 48 -23.04 13.74 -13.07
CA GLU A 48 -22.71 14.55 -11.89
C GLU A 48 -22.59 16.01 -12.28
N TYR A 49 -21.79 16.34 -13.29
CA TYR A 49 -21.66 17.71 -13.79
C TYR A 49 -22.97 18.30 -14.29
N ARG A 50 -23.83 17.49 -14.93
CA ARG A 50 -25.16 17.94 -15.37
C ARG A 50 -26.03 18.34 -14.18
N ARG A 51 -26.02 17.54 -13.12
CA ARG A 51 -26.78 17.82 -11.91
C ARG A 51 -26.26 19.10 -11.25
N ASP A 52 -24.95 19.19 -11.04
CA ASP A 52 -24.33 20.32 -10.34
C ASP A 52 -24.56 21.64 -11.10
N CYS A 53 -24.36 21.66 -12.41
CA CYS A 53 -24.61 22.88 -13.21
C CYS A 53 -26.10 23.23 -13.36
N SER A 54 -27.01 22.26 -13.20
CA SER A 54 -28.45 22.53 -13.24
C SER A 54 -28.93 23.33 -12.02
N GLU A 55 -28.20 23.31 -10.89
CA GLU A 55 -28.47 24.19 -9.73
C GLU A 55 -28.22 25.67 -10.04
N HIS A 56 -27.56 25.96 -11.16
CA HIS A 56 -27.30 27.29 -11.67
C HIS A 56 -28.06 27.59 -12.96
N ASP A 57 -29.03 26.74 -13.32
CA ASP A 57 -29.79 26.80 -14.57
C ASP A 57 -28.91 26.70 -15.84
N ILE A 58 -27.73 26.06 -15.73
CA ILE A 58 -26.79 25.88 -16.84
C ILE A 58 -26.83 24.45 -17.36
N GLN A 59 -27.08 24.30 -18.66
CA GLN A 59 -26.97 23.01 -19.34
C GLN A 59 -25.54 22.77 -19.86
N ILE A 60 -24.97 21.63 -19.50
CA ILE A 60 -23.63 21.25 -19.91
C ILE A 60 -23.61 20.64 -21.31
N LYS A 61 -22.46 20.68 -21.98
CA LYS A 61 -22.24 19.97 -23.25
C LYS A 61 -21.80 18.53 -23.02
N SER A 62 -22.69 17.67 -22.48
CA SER A 62 -22.36 16.29 -22.11
C SER A 62 -21.71 15.48 -23.25
N VAL A 63 -22.13 15.68 -24.50
CA VAL A 63 -21.56 14.97 -25.66
C VAL A 63 -20.10 15.37 -25.90
N GLU A 64 -19.75 16.65 -25.72
CA GLU A 64 -18.35 17.10 -25.85
C GLU A 64 -17.49 16.50 -24.73
N TYR A 65 -18.03 16.44 -23.50
CA TYR A 65 -17.37 15.80 -22.37
C TYR A 65 -17.08 14.32 -22.63
N LEU A 66 -18.08 13.54 -23.05
CA LEU A 66 -17.91 12.11 -23.31
C LEU A 66 -16.89 11.83 -24.42
N LYS A 67 -16.90 12.63 -25.50
CA LYS A 67 -15.85 12.56 -26.55
C LYS A 67 -14.46 12.86 -26.00
N GLY A 68 -14.37 13.83 -25.08
CA GLY A 68 -13.16 14.15 -24.36
C GLY A 68 -12.66 12.96 -23.54
N PHE A 69 -13.56 12.36 -22.77
CA PHE A 69 -13.30 11.20 -21.93
C PHE A 69 -12.80 10.01 -22.72
N GLU A 70 -13.47 9.64 -23.82
CA GLU A 70 -13.00 8.58 -24.72
C GLU A 70 -11.61 8.87 -25.30
N ASN A 71 -11.31 10.14 -25.62
CA ASN A 71 -9.99 10.54 -26.09
C ASN A 71 -8.91 10.42 -25.01
N GLY A 72 -9.21 10.87 -23.80
CA GLY A 72 -8.30 10.78 -22.66
C GLY A 72 -8.04 9.33 -22.26
N LEU A 73 -9.06 8.48 -22.31
CA LEU A 73 -8.96 7.07 -21.96
C LEU A 73 -7.98 6.32 -22.87
N LYS A 74 -7.97 6.61 -24.17
CA LYS A 74 -6.98 6.07 -25.12
C LYS A 74 -5.53 6.45 -24.76
N LYS A 75 -5.33 7.59 -24.11
CA LYS A 75 -4.00 8.05 -23.65
C LYS A 75 -3.65 7.50 -22.26
N HIS A 76 -4.65 7.25 -21.43
CA HIS A 76 -4.46 6.66 -20.10
C HIS A 76 -4.18 5.17 -20.19
N CYS A 77 -4.93 4.44 -21.01
CA CYS A 77 -4.82 2.98 -21.15
C CYS A 77 -3.59 2.61 -21.99
N THR A 78 -2.44 2.62 -21.34
CA THR A 78 -1.14 2.24 -21.91
C THR A 78 -0.59 1.03 -21.19
N TYR A 79 0.36 0.33 -21.82
CA TYR A 79 1.12 -0.74 -21.17
C TYR A 79 1.71 -0.27 -19.84
N HIS A 80 2.40 0.88 -19.84
CA HIS A 80 3.10 1.38 -18.65
C HIS A 80 2.15 1.75 -17.50
N ASN A 81 1.00 2.34 -17.78
CA ASN A 81 0.00 2.61 -16.74
C ASN A 81 -0.64 1.31 -16.21
N GLY A 82 -0.79 0.30 -17.07
CA GLY A 82 -1.17 -1.05 -16.64
C GLY A 82 -0.13 -1.65 -15.70
N LEU A 83 1.14 -1.66 -16.12
CA LEU A 83 2.28 -2.15 -15.35
C LEU A 83 2.34 -1.49 -13.97
N TYR A 84 2.39 -0.17 -13.91
CA TYR A 84 2.47 0.58 -12.66
C TYR A 84 1.31 0.27 -11.70
N ARG A 85 0.09 0.18 -12.22
CA ARG A 85 -1.08 -0.16 -11.41
C ARG A 85 -1.02 -1.60 -10.89
N GLY A 86 -0.56 -2.54 -11.72
CA GLY A 86 -0.32 -3.92 -11.32
C GLY A 86 0.74 -4.03 -10.23
N GLU A 87 1.87 -3.34 -10.38
CA GLU A 87 2.96 -3.30 -9.38
C GLU A 87 2.49 -2.71 -8.04
N SER A 88 1.52 -1.78 -8.08
CA SER A 88 0.90 -1.20 -6.89
C SER A 88 -0.08 -2.13 -6.18
N GLY A 89 -0.43 -3.29 -6.77
CA GLY A 89 -1.42 -4.22 -6.23
C GLY A 89 -2.88 -3.75 -6.39
N ASP A 90 -3.11 -2.67 -7.15
CA ASP A 90 -4.43 -2.11 -7.37
C ASP A 90 -5.31 -3.01 -8.27
N ASP A 91 -6.62 -2.85 -8.17
CA ASP A 91 -7.57 -3.43 -9.13
C ASP A 91 -7.33 -2.88 -10.54
N PRO A 92 -7.56 -3.69 -11.60
CA PRO A 92 -7.37 -3.23 -12.97
C PRO A 92 -8.35 -2.11 -13.30
N HIS A 93 -7.91 -1.16 -14.14
CA HIS A 93 -8.82 -0.12 -14.62
C HIS A 93 -9.89 -0.75 -15.52
N SER A 94 -11.13 -0.76 -15.04
CA SER A 94 -12.25 -1.49 -15.63
C SER A 94 -12.51 -1.21 -17.12
N LEU A 95 -12.22 0.01 -17.59
CA LEU A 95 -12.43 0.38 -18.99
C LEU A 95 -11.21 0.12 -19.89
N CYS A 96 -10.02 -0.13 -19.34
CA CYS A 96 -8.80 -0.10 -20.13
C CYS A 96 -8.56 -1.37 -20.94
N GLU A 97 -9.10 -2.51 -20.51
CA GLU A 97 -8.96 -3.77 -21.26
C GLU A 97 -9.59 -3.68 -22.66
N GLU A 98 -10.78 -3.06 -22.77
CA GLU A 98 -11.47 -2.87 -24.04
C GLU A 98 -10.80 -1.81 -24.92
N VAL A 99 -10.16 -0.80 -24.31
CA VAL A 99 -9.56 0.35 -25.00
C VAL A 99 -8.20 0.01 -25.60
N ASN A 100 -7.37 -0.72 -24.84
CA ASN A 100 -6.04 -1.11 -25.28
C ASN A 100 -5.62 -2.44 -24.65
N PRO A 101 -5.60 -3.54 -25.41
CA PRO A 101 -5.17 -4.85 -24.90
C PRO A 101 -3.75 -4.87 -24.30
N GLU A 102 -2.86 -3.96 -24.71
CA GLU A 102 -1.51 -3.85 -24.13
C GLU A 102 -1.53 -3.40 -22.67
N TYR A 103 -2.57 -2.65 -22.25
CA TYR A 103 -2.77 -2.30 -20.85
C TYR A 103 -2.88 -3.57 -19.98
N LYS A 104 -3.69 -4.54 -20.42
CA LYS A 104 -3.89 -5.80 -19.69
C LYS A 104 -2.58 -6.57 -19.54
N LYS A 105 -1.76 -6.60 -20.58
CA LYS A 105 -0.44 -7.25 -20.53
C LYS A 105 0.45 -6.61 -19.47
N GLY A 106 0.56 -5.27 -19.49
CA GLY A 106 1.32 -4.54 -18.48
C GLY A 106 0.78 -4.80 -17.07
N TYR A 107 -0.54 -4.72 -16.88
CA TYR A 107 -1.19 -5.00 -15.61
C TYR A 107 -0.86 -6.40 -15.06
N LEU A 108 -0.98 -7.44 -15.88
CA LEU A 108 -0.70 -8.82 -15.47
C LEU A 108 0.78 -9.06 -15.17
N GLU A 109 1.68 -8.33 -15.83
CA GLU A 109 3.11 -8.36 -15.52
C GLU A 109 3.38 -7.72 -14.15
N GLY A 110 2.93 -6.49 -13.95
CA GLY A 110 3.14 -5.78 -12.69
C GLY A 110 2.49 -6.47 -11.50
N PHE A 111 1.28 -7.00 -11.70
CA PHE A 111 0.57 -7.72 -10.63
C PHE A 111 1.26 -9.04 -10.26
N ARG A 112 1.96 -9.69 -11.20
CA ARG A 112 2.78 -10.86 -10.89
C ARG A 112 3.97 -10.48 -10.01
N ASP A 113 4.61 -9.34 -10.30
CA ASP A 113 5.70 -8.83 -9.47
C ASP A 113 5.20 -8.43 -8.08
N PHE A 114 4.03 -7.80 -7.97
CA PHE A 114 3.38 -7.53 -6.68
C PHE A 114 3.16 -8.83 -5.88
N LYS A 115 2.58 -9.86 -6.50
CA LYS A 115 2.36 -11.17 -5.84
C LYS A 115 3.64 -11.89 -5.44
N ARG A 116 4.71 -11.74 -6.25
CA ARG A 116 6.04 -12.23 -5.86
C ARG A 116 6.54 -11.55 -4.58
N GLN A 117 6.43 -10.22 -4.50
CA GLN A 117 6.85 -9.47 -3.31
C GLN A 117 6.02 -9.80 -2.08
N GLU A 118 4.71 -9.95 -2.24
CA GLU A 118 3.80 -10.39 -1.16
C GLU A 118 4.22 -11.77 -0.64
N SER A 119 4.44 -12.75 -1.53
CA SER A 119 4.91 -14.09 -1.17
C SER A 119 6.26 -14.09 -0.44
N ILE A 120 7.20 -13.24 -0.85
CA ILE A 120 8.48 -13.06 -0.15
C ILE A 120 8.26 -12.52 1.27
N ALA A 121 7.41 -11.51 1.42
CA ALA A 121 7.13 -10.89 2.71
C ALA A 121 6.42 -11.87 3.66
N GLU A 122 5.41 -12.60 3.15
CA GLU A 122 4.69 -13.63 3.90
C GLU A 122 5.63 -14.73 4.39
N LEU A 123 6.45 -15.29 3.49
CA LEU A 123 7.40 -16.34 3.85
C LEU A 123 8.45 -15.85 4.87
N ARG A 124 8.83 -14.57 4.80
CA ARG A 124 9.75 -13.97 5.77
C ARG A 124 9.14 -13.96 7.17
N GLU A 125 7.88 -13.56 7.31
CA GLU A 125 7.19 -13.52 8.60
C GLU A 125 6.94 -14.94 9.13
N GLU A 126 6.54 -15.88 8.27
CA GLU A 126 6.40 -17.30 8.63
C GLU A 126 7.71 -17.88 9.17
N LEU A 127 8.85 -17.65 8.48
CA LEU A 127 10.16 -18.07 8.95
C LEU A 127 10.52 -17.47 10.31
N ILE A 128 10.12 -16.23 10.60
CA ILE A 128 10.37 -15.60 11.89
C ILE A 128 9.53 -16.29 12.97
N GLU A 129 8.23 -16.45 12.74
CA GLU A 129 7.29 -17.05 13.69
C GLU A 129 7.67 -18.49 14.04
N ASP A 130 7.86 -19.34 13.03
CA ASP A 130 8.22 -20.76 13.19
C ASP A 130 9.55 -20.97 13.90
N ASN A 131 10.40 -19.94 13.93
CA ASN A 131 11.72 -20.00 14.53
C ASN A 131 11.85 -19.25 15.86
N GLY A 132 10.75 -18.86 16.48
CA GLY A 132 10.73 -18.28 17.83
C GLY A 132 10.60 -16.76 17.87
N GLY A 133 10.30 -16.11 16.75
CA GLY A 133 9.91 -14.70 16.66
C GLY A 133 11.02 -13.68 16.87
N LYS A 134 12.21 -14.09 17.33
CA LYS A 134 13.31 -13.19 17.68
C LYS A 134 14.34 -13.12 16.54
N VAL A 135 14.25 -12.06 15.74
CA VAL A 135 15.24 -11.74 14.69
C VAL A 135 16.51 -11.17 15.33
N CYS A 136 17.67 -11.47 14.72
CA CYS A 136 18.97 -10.99 15.19
C CYS A 136 19.88 -10.55 14.04
N SER A 137 20.81 -9.67 14.37
CA SER A 137 21.96 -9.32 13.51
C SER A 137 23.24 -10.00 13.99
N THR A 138 23.38 -10.24 15.29
CA THR A 138 24.53 -10.90 15.93
C THR A 138 24.08 -11.79 17.09
N SER A 139 24.89 -12.79 17.46
CA SER A 139 24.58 -13.71 18.57
C SER A 139 24.39 -12.99 19.91
N SER A 140 25.04 -11.85 20.12
CA SER A 140 24.89 -11.04 21.35
C SER A 140 23.47 -10.48 21.56
N GLU A 141 22.63 -10.43 20.53
CA GLU A 141 21.21 -10.03 20.65
C GLU A 141 20.35 -11.19 21.19
N CYS A 142 20.88 -12.41 21.19
CA CYS A 142 20.19 -13.66 21.50
C CYS A 142 20.41 -14.09 22.95
N MET A 143 19.96 -13.28 23.90
CA MET A 143 19.92 -13.64 25.32
C MET A 143 18.68 -14.44 25.69
N TYR A 144 18.86 -15.46 26.53
CA TYR A 144 17.82 -16.34 27.05
C TYR A 144 17.95 -16.52 28.56
N GLU A 145 16.80 -16.71 29.23
CA GLU A 145 16.76 -17.13 30.63
C GLU A 145 17.20 -18.59 30.76
N GLY A 146 18.07 -18.84 31.73
CA GLY A 146 18.52 -20.17 32.13
C GLY A 146 17.77 -20.69 33.35
N SER A 147 18.23 -21.81 33.89
CA SER A 147 17.67 -22.41 35.09
C SER A 147 18.66 -22.39 36.24
N CYS A 148 18.16 -22.11 37.44
CA CYS A 148 18.89 -22.08 38.69
C CYS A 148 18.64 -23.37 39.48
N SER A 149 19.69 -24.16 39.67
CA SER A 149 19.63 -25.45 40.37
C SER A 149 20.69 -25.49 41.48
N PHE A 150 20.25 -25.76 42.72
CA PHE A 150 21.13 -25.82 43.91
C PHE A 150 21.98 -24.55 44.12
N GLY A 151 21.44 -23.37 43.79
CA GLY A 151 22.13 -22.08 43.93
C GLY A 151 23.15 -21.79 42.81
N LYS A 152 23.10 -22.56 41.72
CA LYS A 152 24.00 -22.42 40.57
C LYS A 152 23.25 -22.44 39.24
N CYS A 153 23.63 -21.56 38.32
CA CYS A 153 23.10 -21.57 36.96
C CYS A 153 23.62 -22.78 36.19
N GLU A 154 22.72 -23.52 35.54
CA GLU A 154 23.08 -24.81 34.92
C GLU A 154 24.12 -24.71 33.79
N ARG A 155 24.17 -23.58 33.06
CA ARG A 155 25.09 -23.38 31.93
C ARG A 155 26.41 -22.67 32.30
N SER A 156 26.41 -21.77 33.27
CA SER A 156 27.55 -20.90 33.59
C SER A 156 28.21 -21.20 34.94
N GLU A 157 27.57 -22.00 35.80
CA GLU A 157 27.97 -22.26 37.19
C GLU A 157 28.08 -20.99 38.08
N SER A 158 27.54 -19.86 37.62
CA SER A 158 27.41 -18.64 38.42
C SER A 158 26.41 -18.85 39.56
N GLU A 159 26.57 -18.12 40.67
CA GLU A 159 25.59 -18.15 41.76
C GLU A 159 24.26 -17.55 41.33
N CYS A 160 23.17 -18.18 41.75
CA CYS A 160 21.81 -17.73 41.48
C CYS A 160 20.90 -18.03 42.68
N SER A 161 19.82 -17.27 42.79
CA SER A 161 18.72 -17.52 43.73
C SER A 161 17.44 -17.90 43.01
N ILE A 162 17.23 -17.38 41.81
CA ILE A 162 16.08 -17.65 40.93
C ILE A 162 16.54 -17.82 39.48
N ASP A 163 15.68 -18.44 38.65
CA ASP A 163 15.98 -18.72 37.23
C ASP A 163 16.36 -17.45 36.45
N SER A 164 15.71 -16.31 36.72
CA SER A 164 16.03 -15.04 36.04
C SER A 164 17.39 -14.45 36.41
N ASP A 165 18.08 -14.98 37.42
CA ASP A 165 19.49 -14.61 37.69
C ASP A 165 20.45 -15.29 36.69
N CYS A 166 19.95 -16.31 35.96
CA CYS A 166 20.69 -17.05 34.98
C CYS A 166 20.32 -16.57 33.59
N GLU A 167 21.29 -16.03 32.87
CA GLU A 167 21.17 -15.71 31.46
C GLU A 167 22.31 -16.35 30.69
N TYR A 168 22.05 -16.69 29.43
CA TYR A 168 23.09 -17.17 28.53
C TYR A 168 22.86 -16.67 27.11
N GLU A 169 23.95 -16.57 26.36
CA GLU A 169 23.96 -16.20 24.96
C GLU A 169 23.68 -17.44 24.10
N GLY A 170 22.68 -17.35 23.22
CA GLY A 170 22.42 -18.32 22.17
C GLY A 170 23.11 -17.94 20.85
N SER A 171 22.73 -18.59 19.76
CA SER A 171 23.26 -18.30 18.43
C SER A 171 22.31 -17.44 17.59
N CYS A 172 22.88 -16.64 16.69
CA CYS A 172 22.14 -15.99 15.62
C CYS A 172 22.28 -16.81 14.33
N ASP A 173 21.30 -17.65 14.06
CA ASP A 173 21.36 -18.64 12.97
C ASP A 173 20.52 -18.21 11.78
N SER A 174 21.03 -18.45 10.57
CA SER A 174 20.29 -18.20 9.34
C SER A 174 19.36 -19.37 9.03
N VAL A 175 18.06 -19.07 8.89
CA VAL A 175 17.05 -19.99 8.37
C VAL A 175 16.62 -19.53 6.99
N SER A 176 16.25 -20.45 6.11
CA SER A 176 15.90 -20.12 4.73
C SER A 176 14.87 -21.07 4.15
N ALA A 177 14.03 -20.53 3.27
CA ALA A 177 13.06 -21.26 2.48
C ALA A 177 12.90 -20.58 1.12
N SER A 178 12.18 -21.22 0.19
CA SER A 178 11.92 -20.67 -1.14
C SER A 178 10.43 -20.46 -1.36
N THR A 179 10.07 -19.37 -2.04
CA THR A 179 8.70 -19.10 -2.49
C THR A 179 8.32 -19.97 -3.68
N ASP A 180 7.03 -19.98 -4.02
CA ASP A 180 6.52 -20.60 -5.26
C ASP A 180 7.07 -19.91 -6.54
N TYR A 181 7.63 -18.71 -6.39
CA TYR A 181 8.30 -17.95 -7.46
C TYR A 181 9.79 -18.28 -7.56
N MET A 182 10.29 -19.25 -6.79
CA MET A 182 11.69 -19.66 -6.69
C MET A 182 12.64 -18.61 -6.11
N ASP A 183 12.11 -17.60 -5.40
CA ASP A 183 12.91 -16.67 -4.62
C ASP A 183 13.30 -17.32 -3.30
N THR A 184 14.59 -17.28 -2.95
CA THR A 184 15.06 -17.74 -1.63
C THR A 184 14.99 -16.60 -0.63
N VAL A 185 14.26 -16.82 0.46
CA VAL A 185 14.17 -15.91 1.61
C VAL A 185 15.04 -16.45 2.73
N SER A 186 15.90 -15.61 3.28
CA SER A 186 16.77 -15.94 4.41
C SER A 186 16.57 -14.92 5.54
N VAL A 187 16.41 -15.42 6.76
CA VAL A 187 16.29 -14.58 7.96
C VAL A 187 17.23 -15.11 9.04
N ALA A 188 17.90 -14.21 9.74
CA ALA A 188 18.69 -14.55 10.91
C ALA A 188 17.81 -14.46 12.17
N VAL A 189 17.74 -15.54 12.92
CA VAL A 189 16.86 -15.72 14.08
C VAL A 189 17.65 -16.27 15.25
N CYS A 190 17.27 -15.87 16.45
CA CYS A 190 17.92 -16.37 17.66
C CYS A 190 17.55 -17.83 17.89
N LYS A 191 18.56 -18.63 18.28
CA LYS A 191 18.40 -20.00 18.76
C LYS A 191 19.05 -20.18 20.15
N PRO A 192 18.42 -20.91 21.08
CA PRO A 192 18.92 -21.14 22.43
C PRO A 192 20.05 -22.19 22.51
#